data_AF-A0A6G7C4H9-F1
#
_entry.id   AF-A0A6G7C4H9-F1
#
_cell.length_a   1.000
_cell.length_b   1.000
_cell.length_c   1.000
_cell.angle_alpha   90.00
_cell.angle_beta   90.00
_cell.angle_gamma   90.00
#
_symmetry.space_group_name_H-M   'P 1'
#
loop_
_entity.id
_entity.type
_entity.pdbx_description
1 polymer ?
#
loop_
_entity_poly.entity_id
_entity_poly.type
_entity_poly.pdbx_seq_one_letter_code
_entity_poly.pdbx_strand_id
1 'polypeptide(L)' 'MINDVPPENNASERAIRNIKVKQKISGMFKSAKGAQNYAIIHSITDTCNKNQQNILNAFRTIEAT' A
#
# COMPACT_ATOMS: atom_id res chain seq x y z
N MET A 1 2.53 -1.46 -32.22
CA MET A 1 2.25 -0.31 -31.34
C MET A 1 0.98 -0.63 -30.59
N ILE A 2 1.05 -0.83 -29.27
CA ILE A 2 -0.10 -1.22 -28.44
C ILE A 2 -0.90 0.06 -28.15
N ASN A 3 -1.98 0.26 -28.89
CA ASN A 3 -2.89 1.42 -28.78
C ASN A 3 -4.02 1.20 -27.77
N ASP A 4 -3.90 0.25 -26.85
CA ASP A 4 -5.01 -0.16 -25.98
C ASP A 4 -4.55 -0.37 -24.53
N VAL A 5 -3.62 0.46 -24.09
CA VAL A 5 -3.29 0.55 -22.67
C VAL A 5 -4.37 1.38 -21.99
N PRO A 6 -5.18 0.81 -21.08
CA PRO A 6 -6.21 1.56 -20.39
C PRO A 6 -5.55 2.74 -19.64
N PRO A 7 -6.17 3.93 -19.56
CA PRO A 7 -5.63 5.05 -18.78
C PRO A 7 -5.37 4.68 -17.30
N GLU A 8 -6.06 3.64 -16.80
CA GLU A 8 -5.91 3.01 -15.48
C GLU A 8 -4.66 2.10 -15.33
N ASN A 9 -3.82 1.94 -16.36
CA ASN A 9 -2.65 1.04 -16.34
C ASN A 9 -1.64 1.37 -15.24
N ASN A 10 -1.53 2.64 -14.84
CA ASN A 10 -0.41 3.09 -14.03
C ASN A 10 -0.43 2.50 -12.61
N ALA A 11 0.32 1.40 -12.43
CA ALA A 11 0.46 0.73 -11.14
C ALA A 11 1.01 1.65 -10.05
N SER A 12 1.85 2.62 -10.43
CA SER A 12 2.41 3.60 -9.50
C SER A 12 1.34 4.55 -8.97
N GLU A 13 0.40 4.99 -9.81
CA GLU A 13 -0.71 5.84 -9.37
C GLU A 13 -1.61 5.11 -8.36
N ARG A 14 -1.96 3.85 -8.67
CA ARG A 14 -2.78 3.03 -7.77
C ARG A 14 -2.10 2.82 -6.41
N ALA A 15 -0.79 2.62 -6.40
CA ALA A 15 -0.02 2.44 -5.17
C ALA A 15 -0.02 3.71 -4.28
N ILE A 16 0.03 4.91 -4.86
CA ILE A 16 0.06 6.16 -4.06
C ILE A 16 -1.34 6.68 -3.68
N ARG A 17 -2.40 6.20 -4.33
CA ARG A 17 -3.77 6.71 -4.15
C ARG A 17 -4.25 6.59 -2.71
N ASN A 18 -4.06 5.42 -2.09
CA ASN A 18 -4.47 5.19 -0.69
C ASN A 18 -3.73 6.10 0.28
N ILE A 19 -2.44 6.36 0.02
CA ILE A 19 -1.65 7.32 0.80
C ILE A 19 -2.27 8.71 0.69
N LYS A 20 -2.68 9.13 -0.52
CA LYS A 20 -3.25 10.46 -0.70
C LYS A 20 -4.65 10.61 -0.10
N VAL A 21 -5.47 9.58 -0.20
CA VAL A 21 -6.78 9.51 0.49
C VAL A 21 -6.58 9.59 2.00
N LYS A 22 -5.60 8.87 2.56
CA LYS A 22 -5.29 8.95 4.00
C LYS A 22 -4.90 10.36 4.42
N GLN A 23 -4.14 11.08 3.60
CA GLN A 23 -3.74 12.46 3.87
C GLN A 23 -4.90 13.47 3.81
N LYS A 24 -5.75 13.36 2.79
CA LYS A 24 -6.74 14.41 2.47
C LYS A 24 -8.13 14.14 3.05
N ILE A 25 -8.51 12.87 3.19
CA ILE A 25 -9.90 12.47 3.46
C ILE A 25 -10.00 11.71 4.79
N SER A 26 -9.14 10.72 5.03
CA SER A 26 -9.24 9.85 6.21
C SER A 26 -8.50 10.38 7.45
N GLY A 27 -8.66 11.68 7.73
CA GLY A 27 -8.20 12.32 8.97
C GLY A 27 -6.68 12.54 9.10
N MET A 28 -5.90 12.39 8.02
CA MET A 28 -4.46 12.66 7.98
C MET A 28 -3.64 11.82 8.97
N PHE A 29 -2.33 12.05 9.02
CA PHE A 29 -1.41 11.48 10.01
C PHE A 29 -1.21 12.45 11.17
N LYS A 30 -1.35 11.96 12.40
CA LYS A 30 -1.16 12.76 13.61
C LYS A 30 0.31 12.98 13.98
N SER A 31 1.22 12.18 13.43
CA SER A 31 2.66 12.28 13.64
C SER A 31 3.43 11.63 12.48
N ALA A 32 4.70 12.02 12.32
CA ALA A 32 5.60 11.41 11.34
C ALA A 32 5.78 9.91 11.61
N LYS A 33 5.87 9.51 12.89
CA LYS A 33 5.94 8.09 13.27
C LYS A 33 4.69 7.32 12.87
N GLY A 34 3.51 7.90 13.06
CA GLY A 34 2.25 7.30 12.61
C GLY A 34 2.18 7.15 11.09
N ALA A 35 2.66 8.14 10.33
CA ALA A 35 2.77 8.06 8.88
C ALA A 35 3.73 6.96 8.43
N GLN A 36 4.88 6.83 9.09
CA GLN A 36 5.86 5.79 8.81
C GLN A 36 5.29 4.39 9.09
N ASN A 37 4.65 4.19 10.24
CA ASN A 37 4.01 2.91 10.58
C ASN A 37 2.94 2.54 9.55
N TYR A 38 2.11 3.50 9.13
CA TYR A 38 1.11 3.27 8.08
C TYR A 38 1.77 2.86 6.76
N ALA A 39 2.83 3.55 6.32
CA ALA A 39 3.53 3.24 5.09
C ALA A 39 4.14 1.82 5.10
N ILE A 40 4.73 1.40 6.22
CA ILE A 40 5.28 0.04 6.39
C ILE A 40 4.19 -1.02 6.24
N ILE A 41 3.10 -0.89 7.02
CA ILE A 41 1.99 -1.86 7.00
C ILE A 41 1.37 -1.94 5.60
N HIS A 42 1.14 -0.79 4.97
CA HIS A 42 0.57 -0.73 3.63
C HIS A 42 1.50 -1.36 2.59
N SER A 43 2.80 -1.09 2.64
CA SER A 43 3.79 -1.66 1.72
C SER A 43 3.88 -3.19 1.82
N ILE A 44 3.88 -3.74 3.03
CA ILE A 44 3.85 -5.19 3.26
C ILE A 44 2.56 -5.78 2.69
N THR A 45 1.42 -5.17 2.99
CA THR A 45 0.09 -5.64 2.53
C THR A 45 0.00 -5.64 1.00
N ASP A 46 0.45 -4.57 0.35
CA ASP A 46 0.46 -4.46 -1.12
C ASP A 46 1.37 -5.52 -1.75
N THR A 47 2.52 -5.80 -1.13
CA THR A 47 3.44 -6.84 -1.59
C THR A 47 2.82 -8.22 -1.45
N CYS A 48 2.15 -8.50 -0.32
CA CYS A 48 1.44 -9.77 -0.10
C CYS A 48 0.33 -9.97 -1.14
N ASN A 49 -0.48 -8.94 -1.40
CA ASN A 49 -1.55 -9.00 -2.40
C ASN A 49 -1.00 -9.24 -3.81
N LYS A 50 0.08 -8.56 -4.21
CA LYS A 50 0.73 -8.77 -5.52
C LYS A 50 1.25 -10.20 -5.70
N ASN A 51 1.69 -10.84 -4.62
CA ASN A 51 2.21 -12.19 -4.61
C ASN A 51 1.17 -13.26 -4.22
N GLN A 52 -0.11 -12.89 -4.08
CA GLN A 52 -1.20 -13.79 -3.67
C GLN A 52 -0.92 -14.51 -2.33
N GLN A 53 -0.26 -13.82 -1.40
CA GLN A 53 0.10 -14.34 -0.08
C GLN A 53 -0.96 -13.98 0.97
N ASN A 54 -1.11 -14.84 1.98
CA ASN A 54 -1.96 -14.55 3.13
C ASN A 54 -1.30 -13.46 4.00
N ILE A 55 -1.96 -12.30 4.07
CA ILE A 55 -1.45 -11.11 4.77
C ILE A 55 -1.24 -11.36 6.27
N LEU A 56 -2.16 -12.06 6.94
CA LEU A 56 -2.05 -12.32 8.38
C LEU A 56 -0.85 -13.21 8.69
N ASN A 57 -0.61 -14.23 7.87
CA ASN A 57 0.57 -15.09 8.00
C ASN A 57 1.85 -14.31 7.76
N ALA A 58 1.89 -13.42 6.77
CA ALA A 58 3.06 -12.58 6.52
C ALA A 58 3.40 -11.68 7.72
N PHE A 59 2.40 -11.07 8.36
CA PHE A 59 2.62 -10.30 9.58
C PHE A 59 3.18 -11.14 10.73
N ARG A 60 2.64 -12.36 10.94
CA ARG A 60 3.14 -13.29 11.97
C ARG A 60 4.60 -13.68 11.73
N THR A 61 4.99 -13.90 10.47
CA THR A 61 6.39 -14.24 10.15
C THR A 61 7.35 -13.09 10.46
N ILE A 62 6.94 -11.85 10.15
CA ILE A 62 7.76 -10.65 10.41
C ILE A 62 7.88 -10.38 11.91
N GLU A 63 6.80 -10.57 12.68
CA GLU A 63 6.81 -10.44 14.15
C GLU A 63 7.77 -11.44 14.81
N ALA A 64 7.84 -12.67 14.28
CA ALA A 64 8.68 -13.73 14.81
C ALA A 64 10.18 -13.59 14.47
N THR A 65 10.57 -12.58 13.70
CA THR A 65 11.96 -12.27 13.32
C THR A 65 12.56 -11.22 14.25
#